data_AF-A0A067ECB3-F1
#
_entry.id   AF-A0A067ECB3-F1
#
_cell.length_a   1.000
_cell.length_b   1.000
_cell.length_c   1.000
_cell.angle_alpha   90.00
_cell.angle_beta   90.00
_cell.angle_gamma   90.00
#
_symmetry.space_group_name_H-M   'P 1'
#
loop_
_entity.id
_entity.type
_entity.pdbx_description
1 polymer ?
#
loop_
_entity_poly.entity_id
_entity_poly.type
_entity_poly.pdbx_seq_one_letter_code
_entity_poly.pdbx_strand_id
1 'polypeptide(L)'
;MAKLARALILSLLLLSITASVNGYDRLVGGRSEVKDVKKNKEVQELGKFSVEEFNRSQQRQGKVIRNVAFGRLRFSQVLEAQKQVVSGIKYYLTIEATTGENGEIQMFDSIV
;
A
#
# COMPACT_ATOMS: atom_id res chain seq x y z
N MET A 1 4.18 -27.02 50.81
CA MET A 1 4.65 -25.64 50.54
C MET A 1 5.69 -25.55 49.43
N ALA A 2 6.81 -26.30 49.48
CA ALA A 2 7.88 -26.19 48.48
C ALA A 2 7.51 -26.56 47.03
N LYS A 3 6.59 -27.53 46.81
CA LYS A 3 6.14 -27.94 45.47
C LYS A 3 5.30 -26.86 44.77
N LEU A 4 4.45 -26.17 45.53
CA LEU A 4 3.63 -25.06 45.05
C LEU A 4 4.48 -23.84 44.72
N ALA A 5 5.49 -23.54 45.55
CA ALA A 5 6.45 -22.47 45.26
C ALA A 5 7.25 -22.73 43.97
N ARG A 6 7.69 -23.98 43.74
CA ARG A 6 8.38 -24.36 42.49
C ARG A 6 7.48 -24.25 41.26
N ALA A 7 6.22 -24.68 41.37
CA ALA A 7 5.24 -24.54 40.28
C ALA A 7 4.96 -23.07 39.94
N LEU A 8 4.86 -22.21 40.97
CA LEU A 8 4.67 -20.76 40.79
C LEU A 8 5.89 -20.10 40.11
N ILE A 9 7.10 -20.48 40.52
CA ILE A 9 8.35 -19.99 39.92
C ILE A 9 8.47 -20.43 38.45
N LEU A 10 8.14 -21.68 38.14
CA LEU A 10 8.09 -22.20 36.77
C LEU A 10 7.05 -21.47 35.91
N SER A 11 5.87 -21.17 36.46
CA SER A 11 4.84 -20.41 35.72
C SER A 11 5.26 -18.96 35.46
N LEU A 12 6.01 -18.32 36.36
CA LEU A 12 6.52 -16.95 36.18
C LEU A 12 7.62 -16.90 35.09
N LEU A 13 8.44 -17.94 35.00
CA LEU A 13 9.50 -18.08 34.00
C LEU A 13 8.95 -18.32 32.58
N LEU A 14 7.82 -19.03 32.46
CA LEU A 14 7.15 -19.25 31.17
C LEU A 14 6.49 -17.98 30.62
N LEU A 15 6.00 -17.10 31.50
CA LEU A 15 5.35 -15.83 31.11
C LEU A 15 6.34 -14.77 30.60
N SER A 16 7.64 -14.92 30.89
CA SER A 16 8.69 -13.98 30.45
C SER A 16 9.20 -14.26 29.04
N ILE A 17 8.82 -15.38 28.42
CA ILE A 17 9.24 -15.76 27.06
C ILE A 17 8.35 -15.11 25.99
N THR A 18 7.19 -14.54 26.35
CA THR A 18 6.34 -13.78 25.42
C THR A 18 6.79 -12.32 25.29
N ALA A 19 8.09 -12.07 25.26
CA ALA A 19 8.60 -10.77 24.85
C ALA A 19 8.21 -10.55 23.38
N SER A 20 7.33 -9.58 23.15
CA SER A 20 6.86 -9.16 21.83
C SER A 20 8.05 -9.00 20.89
N VAL A 21 8.08 -9.77 19.80
CA VAL A 21 8.97 -9.49 18.66
C VAL A 21 8.43 -8.23 18.00
N ASN A 22 8.83 -7.07 18.51
CA ASN A 22 8.56 -5.81 17.85
C ASN A 22 9.17 -5.89 16.45
N GLY A 23 8.33 -5.65 15.45
CA GLY A 23 8.63 -5.90 14.04
C GLY A 23 10.00 -5.36 13.65
N TYR A 24 10.74 -6.17 12.89
CA TYR A 24 11.93 -5.72 12.19
C TYR A 24 11.51 -4.76 11.06
N ASP A 25 11.10 -3.55 11.42
CA ASP A 25 11.00 -2.46 10.47
C ASP A 25 12.41 -2.17 9.98
N ARG A 26 12.71 -2.66 8.77
CA ARG A 26 13.98 -2.39 8.11
C ARG A 26 14.12 -0.88 7.98
N LEU A 27 15.24 -0.33 8.45
CA LEU A 27 15.56 1.08 8.25
C LEU A 27 15.56 1.38 6.76
N VAL A 28 14.75 2.35 6.36
CA VAL A 28 14.58 2.80 4.98
C VAL A 28 14.91 4.29 4.91
N GLY A 29 15.29 4.79 3.74
CA GLY A 29 15.56 6.21 3.54
C GLY A 29 14.31 7.06 3.78
N GLY A 30 14.48 8.38 3.92
CA GLY A 30 13.36 9.32 3.93
C GLY A 30 12.65 9.41 2.56
N ARG A 31 11.42 9.94 2.55
CA ARG A 31 10.70 10.23 1.29
C ARG A 31 11.27 11.51 0.67
N SER A 32 11.44 11.48 -0.65
CA SER A 32 11.87 12.62 -1.44
C SER A 32 10.91 12.86 -2.59
N GLU A 33 10.61 14.13 -2.89
CA GLU A 33 9.73 14.51 -3.99
C GLU A 33 10.38 14.17 -5.35
N VAL A 34 9.56 13.71 -6.30
CA VAL A 34 9.94 13.57 -7.70
C VAL A 34 9.49 14.81 -8.44
N LYS A 35 10.44 15.58 -8.99
CA LYS A 35 10.15 16.79 -9.76
C LYS A 35 9.64 16.45 -11.16
N ASP A 36 8.94 17.40 -11.77
CA ASP A 36 8.47 17.33 -13.16
C ASP A 36 7.63 16.06 -13.46
N VAL A 37 6.81 15.64 -12.49
CA VAL A 37 6.00 14.41 -12.52
C VAL A 37 5.27 14.22 -13.85
N LYS A 38 4.64 15.27 -14.37
CA LYS A 38 3.87 15.23 -15.63
C LYS A 38 4.72 14.87 -16.85
N LYS A 39 6.02 15.19 -16.85
CA LYS A 39 6.95 14.90 -17.95
C LYS A 39 7.78 13.64 -17.68
N ASN A 40 7.77 13.13 -16.46
CA ASN A 40 8.52 11.93 -16.08
C ASN A 40 7.79 10.67 -16.58
N LYS A 41 8.26 10.12 -17.70
CA LYS A 41 7.65 8.94 -18.35
C LYS A 41 7.56 7.73 -17.43
N GLU A 42 8.61 7.44 -16.67
CA GLU A 42 8.64 6.31 -15.73
C GLU A 42 7.51 6.44 -14.69
N VAL A 43 7.35 7.63 -14.09
CA VAL A 43 6.30 7.87 -13.10
C VAL A 43 4.91 7.79 -13.71
N GLN A 44 4.72 8.32 -14.93
CA GLN A 44 3.43 8.20 -15.63
C GLN A 44 3.09 6.74 -15.96
N GLU A 45 4.07 5.93 -16.36
CA GLU A 45 3.89 4.50 -16.62
C GLU A 45 3.55 3.72 -15.35
N LEU A 46 4.20 4.03 -14.22
CA LEU A 46 3.85 3.45 -12.91
C LEU A 46 2.41 3.81 -12.51
N GLY A 47 1.99 5.07 -12.69
CA GLY A 47 0.62 5.49 -12.42
C GLY A 47 -0.40 4.74 -13.28
N LYS A 48 -0.11 4.59 -14.59
CA LYS A 48 -0.96 3.80 -15.49
C LYS A 48 -1.04 2.35 -15.06
N PHE A 49 0.09 1.74 -14.71
CA PHE A 49 0.14 0.37 -14.21
C PHE A 49 -0.72 0.19 -12.95
N SER A 50 -0.65 1.13 -12.00
CA SER A 50 -1.47 1.09 -10.78
C SER A 50 -2.97 1.11 -11.06
N VAL A 51 -3.44 1.95 -12.00
CA VAL A 51 -4.85 1.97 -12.44
C VAL A 51 -5.26 0.62 -13.03
N GLU A 52 -4.41 0.05 -13.87
CA GLU A 52 -4.70 -1.23 -14.52
C GLU A 52 -4.75 -2.41 -13.54
N GLU A 53 -3.82 -2.48 -12.59
CA GLU A 53 -3.83 -3.50 -11.53
C GLU A 53 -5.04 -3.35 -10.62
N PHE A 54 -5.40 -2.11 -10.26
CA PHE A 54 -6.63 -1.86 -9.51
C PHE A 54 -7.84 -2.43 -10.27
N ASN A 55 -8.02 -2.07 -11.53
CA ASN A 55 -9.10 -2.59 -12.37
C ASN A 55 -9.09 -4.13 -12.47
N ARG A 56 -7.91 -4.75 -12.65
CA ARG A 56 -7.76 -6.22 -12.68
C ARG A 56 -8.16 -6.85 -11.36
N SER A 57 -7.76 -6.28 -10.23
CA SER A 57 -8.09 -6.77 -8.89
C SER A 57 -9.60 -6.72 -8.63
N GLN A 58 -10.27 -5.64 -9.04
CA GLN A 58 -11.72 -5.48 -8.92
C GLN A 58 -12.47 -6.52 -9.76
N GLN A 59 -11.97 -6.84 -10.96
CA GLN A 59 -12.50 -7.91 -11.80
C GLN A 59 -12.35 -9.29 -11.15
N ARG A 60 -11.18 -9.60 -10.59
CA ARG A 60 -10.91 -10.89 -9.92
C ARG A 60 -11.75 -11.11 -8.67
N GLN A 61 -12.04 -10.04 -7.92
CA GLN A 61 -12.87 -10.11 -6.71
C GLN A 61 -14.36 -10.29 -7.01
N GLY A 62 -14.76 -10.41 -8.28
CA GLY A 62 -16.16 -10.54 -8.66
C GLY A 62 -17.00 -9.30 -8.37
N LYS A 63 -16.41 -8.20 -7.86
CA LYS A 63 -17.07 -6.91 -7.57
C LYS A 63 -17.61 -6.21 -8.81
N VAL A 64 -17.40 -6.79 -10.00
CA VAL A 64 -18.18 -6.50 -11.21
C VAL A 64 -19.57 -7.17 -11.08
N ILE A 65 -20.24 -6.99 -9.93
CA ILE A 65 -21.66 -7.31 -9.78
C ILE A 65 -22.42 -6.04 -10.09
N ARG A 66 -22.98 -6.03 -11.30
CA ARG A 66 -24.28 -5.44 -11.65
C ARG A 66 -24.83 -4.44 -10.61
N ASN A 67 -24.73 -3.14 -10.93
CA ASN A 67 -25.48 -2.01 -10.34
C ASN A 67 -24.81 -1.07 -9.31
N VAL A 68 -23.48 -0.98 -9.16
CA VAL A 68 -22.89 0.11 -8.35
C VAL A 68 -21.62 0.74 -8.97
N ALA A 69 -21.85 1.78 -9.78
CA ALA A 69 -21.19 3.10 -9.78
C ALA A 69 -19.66 3.29 -9.90
N PHE A 70 -18.84 2.25 -9.96
CA PHE A 70 -17.38 2.41 -10.21
C PHE A 70 -16.99 1.69 -11.50
N GLY A 71 -17.46 2.20 -12.63
CA GLY A 71 -16.97 1.79 -13.94
C GLY A 71 -15.44 1.80 -14.00
N ARG A 72 -14.86 0.95 -14.85
CA ARG A 72 -13.40 0.76 -15.01
C ARG A 72 -12.69 2.12 -15.05
N LEU A 73 -11.74 2.35 -14.13
CA LEU A 73 -10.99 3.59 -14.06
C LEU A 73 -10.13 3.73 -15.32
N ARG A 74 -10.06 4.94 -15.87
CA ARG A 74 -9.14 5.30 -16.96
C ARG A 74 -8.08 6.24 -16.41
N PHE A 75 -6.82 5.88 -16.58
CA PHE A 75 -5.69 6.71 -16.20
C PHE A 75 -5.72 8.04 -16.97
N SER A 76 -5.55 9.16 -16.26
CA SER A 76 -5.34 10.49 -16.86
C SER A 76 -3.86 10.87 -16.77
N GLN A 77 -3.36 11.09 -15.56
CA GLN A 77 -1.98 11.48 -15.29
C GLN A 77 -1.61 11.25 -13.82
N VAL A 78 -0.32 11.21 -13.52
CA VAL A 78 0.17 11.39 -12.14
C VAL A 78 0.31 12.88 -11.84
N LEU A 79 -0.26 13.32 -10.72
CA LEU A 79 -0.23 14.71 -10.24
C LEU A 79 0.99 14.96 -9.35
N GLU A 80 1.24 14.05 -8.41
CA GLU A 80 2.32 14.14 -7.44
C GLU A 80 3.00 12.79 -7.28
N ALA A 81 4.31 12.81 -7.00
CA ALA A 81 5.06 11.61 -6.73
C ALA A 81 6.17 11.84 -5.71
N GLN A 82 6.32 10.91 -4.78
CA GLN A 82 7.47 10.81 -3.89
C GLN A 82 8.14 9.45 -4.09
N LYS A 83 9.45 9.40 -3.85
CA LYS A 83 10.23 8.16 -3.86
C LYS A 83 10.93 7.93 -2.53
N GLN A 84 11.09 6.66 -2.18
CA GLN A 84 11.78 6.23 -0.98
C GLN A 84 12.72 5.07 -1.30
N VAL A 85 13.98 5.20 -0.92
CA VAL A 85 14.98 4.14 -1.07
C VAL A 85 14.80 3.11 0.04
N VAL A 86 14.58 1.87 -0.35
CA VAL A 86 14.42 0.70 0.53
C VAL A 86 15.40 -0.40 0.07
N SER A 87 15.06 -1.68 0.19
CA SER A 87 15.71 -2.75 -0.61
C SER A 87 15.19 -2.73 -2.07
N GLY A 88 15.21 -1.54 -2.70
CA GLY A 88 14.50 -1.17 -3.92
C GLY A 88 14.07 0.30 -3.88
N ILE A 89 13.12 0.69 -4.72
CA ILE A 89 12.51 2.03 -4.69
C ILE A 89 11.01 1.85 -4.48
N LYS A 90 10.45 2.53 -3.47
CA LYS A 90 9.00 2.71 -3.35
C LYS A 90 8.61 4.05 -3.97
N TYR A 91 7.57 4.05 -4.78
CA TYR A 91 6.92 5.26 -5.27
C TYR A 91 5.59 5.46 -4.56
N TYR A 92 5.33 6.69 -4.13
CA TYR A 92 4.07 7.15 -3.57
C TYR A 92 3.48 8.11 -4.59
N LEU A 93 2.39 7.70 -5.25
CA LEU A 93 1.80 8.40 -6.38
C LEU A 93 0.42 8.93 -6.00
N THR A 94 0.12 10.17 -6.36
CA THR A 94 -1.24 10.69 -6.41
C THR A 94 -1.66 10.76 -7.87
N ILE A 95 -2.66 9.95 -8.22
CA ILE A 95 -3.05 9.68 -9.61
C ILE A 95 -4.42 10.27 -9.87
N GLU A 96 -4.54 10.99 -10.98
CA GLU A 96 -5.81 11.40 -11.56
C GLU A 96 -6.31 10.29 -12.50
N ALA A 97 -7.55 9.84 -12.30
CA ALA A 97 -8.24 8.90 -13.17
C ALA A 97 -9.72 9.29 -13.34
N THR A 98 -10.34 8.83 -14.43
CA THR A 98 -11.76 9.09 -14.69
C THR A 98 -12.58 7.81 -14.63
N THR A 99 -13.82 7.89 -14.15
CA THR A 99 -14.77 6.77 -14.23
C THR A 99 -15.26 6.59 -15.67
N GLY A 100 -15.24 5.36 -16.16
CA GLY A 100 -15.59 5.08 -17.55
C GLY A 100 -17.05 5.34 -17.94
N GLU A 101 -17.95 5.51 -16.96
CA GLU A 101 -19.40 5.69 -17.16
C GLU A 101 -19.80 7.17 -17.24
N ASN A 102 -19.23 8.02 -16.37
CA ASN A 102 -19.64 9.43 -16.25
C ASN A 102 -18.52 10.42 -16.60
N GLY A 103 -17.29 9.94 -16.80
CA GLY A 103 -16.12 10.80 -17.01
C GLY A 103 -15.72 11.61 -15.77
N GLU A 104 -16.27 11.29 -14.60
CA GLU A 104 -15.96 11.97 -13.35
C GLU A 104 -14.49 11.76 -12.99
N ILE A 105 -13.80 12.86 -12.69
CA ILE A 105 -12.41 12.86 -12.26
C ILE A 105 -12.36 12.42 -10.79
N GLN A 106 -11.51 11.45 -10.51
CA GLN A 106 -11.18 10.98 -9.16
C GLN A 106 -9.67 10.99 -8.98
N MET A 107 -9.25 11.39 -7.77
CA MET A 107 -7.87 11.26 -7.33
C MET A 107 -7.76 10.03 -6.44
N PHE A 108 -6.73 9.22 -6.63
CA PHE A 108 -6.44 8.12 -5.73
C PHE A 108 -4.93 7.94 -5.55
N ASP A 109 -4.57 7.49 -4.35
CA ASP A 109 -3.18 7.26 -3.99
C ASP A 109 -2.76 5.82 -4.27
N SER A 110 -1.53 5.65 -4.70
CA SER A 110 -0.93 4.34 -4.97
C SER A 110 0.49 4.27 -4.43
N ILE A 111 0.84 3.11 -3.87
CA ILE A 111 2.21 2.78 -3.48
C ILE A 111 2.67 1.65 -4.38
N VAL A 112 3.77 1.88 -5.09
CA VAL A 112 4.40 0.90 -5.99
C VAL A 112 5.78 0.53 -5.48
#